data_AF-A7SZK2-F1
#
_entry.id   AF-A7SZK2-F1
#
_cell.length_a   1.000
_cell.length_b   1.000
_cell.length_c   1.000
_cell.angle_alpha   90.00
_cell.angle_beta   90.00
_cell.angle_gamma   90.00
#
_symmetry.space_group_name_H-M   'P 1'
#
loop_
_entity.id
_entity.type
_entity.pdbx_description
1 polymer ?
#
loop_
_entity_poly.entity_id
_entity_poly.type
_entity_poly.pdbx_seq_one_letter_code
_entity_poly.pdbx_strand_id
1 'polypeptide(L)'
;MPRAAVQLALLILAVPAQYFICKLTTPSVGERDVLMRRLTQSLTLFSSGILEWEKWKDWILMRFDDRGECPAKEVLQFKDPAGHFGMSAEVRSPRPSNVKYRVGQVIRHKLWNYRAVIVGWDPKLKAPDFWRDANHPADKKVRDL
;
A
#
# COMPACT_ATOMS: atom_id res chain seq x y z
N MET A 1 -38.57 2.06 20.19
CA MET A 1 -38.93 1.21 19.04
C MET A 1 -38.65 1.87 17.67
N PRO A 2 -39.08 3.11 17.32
CA PRO A 2 -38.97 3.60 15.94
C PRO A 2 -37.54 4.01 15.51
N ARG A 3 -36.70 4.49 16.45
CA ARG A 3 -35.33 4.94 16.15
C ARG A 3 -34.44 3.82 15.61
N ALA A 4 -34.51 2.64 16.22
CA ALA A 4 -33.73 1.47 15.79
C ALA A 4 -34.18 0.96 14.41
N ALA A 5 -35.49 0.97 14.14
CA ALA A 5 -36.02 0.59 12.83
C ALA A 5 -35.59 1.54 11.72
N VAL A 6 -35.58 2.86 12.00
CA VAL A 6 -35.09 3.88 11.06
C VAL A 6 -33.59 3.71 10.81
N GLN A 7 -32.79 3.47 11.86
CA GLN A 7 -31.36 3.21 11.72
C GLN A 7 -31.06 1.96 10.90
N LEU A 8 -31.79 0.87 11.12
CA LEU A 8 -31.66 -0.36 10.35
C LEU A 8 -32.05 -0.14 8.87
N ALA A 9 -33.15 0.57 8.62
CA ALA A 9 -33.57 0.91 7.26
C ALA A 9 -32.53 1.77 6.52
N LEU A 10 -31.91 2.72 7.23
CA LEU A 10 -30.84 3.57 6.68
C LEU A 10 -29.60 2.75 6.30
N LEU A 11 -29.23 1.77 7.12
CA LEU A 11 -28.10 0.87 6.85
C LEU A 11 -28.37 -0.05 5.65
N ILE A 12 -29.58 -0.59 5.53
CA ILE A 12 -29.98 -1.43 4.39
C ILE A 12 -30.00 -0.61 3.10
N LEU A 13 -30.45 0.65 3.17
CA LEU A 13 -30.58 1.53 2.02
C LEU A 13 -29.25 2.17 1.58
N ALA A 14 -28.22 2.14 2.44
CA ALA A 14 -26.90 2.68 2.14
C ALA A 14 -26.25 2.03 0.91
N VAL A 15 -26.40 0.70 0.73
CA VAL A 15 -25.78 -0.03 -0.39
C VAL A 15 -26.45 0.30 -1.74
N PRO A 16 -27.79 0.28 -1.87
CA PRO A 16 -28.46 0.81 -3.06
C PRO A 16 -28.11 2.28 -3.34
N ALA A 17 -28.10 3.12 -2.32
CA ALA A 17 -27.77 4.55 -2.47
C ALA A 17 -26.35 4.74 -3.01
N GLN A 18 -25.36 3.99 -2.50
CA GLN A 18 -23.99 3.99 -3.01
C GLN A 18 -23.92 3.55 -4.48
N TYR A 19 -24.71 2.55 -4.89
CA TYR A 19 -24.78 2.14 -6.29
C TYR A 19 -25.32 3.23 -7.20
N PHE A 20 -26.39 3.91 -6.79
CA PHE A 20 -26.97 5.02 -7.55
C PHE A 20 -26.00 6.21 -7.64
N ILE A 21 -25.32 6.57 -6.55
CA ILE A 21 -24.31 7.64 -6.54
C ILE A 21 -23.18 7.30 -7.50
N CYS A 22 -22.61 6.08 -7.42
CA CYS A 22 -21.54 5.65 -8.32
C CYS A 22 -21.96 5.65 -9.80
N LYS A 23 -23.22 5.31 -10.10
CA LYS A 23 -23.77 5.39 -11.46
C LYS A 23 -23.87 6.83 -11.98
N LEU A 24 -24.13 7.79 -11.09
CA LEU A 24 -24.27 9.20 -11.45
C LEU A 24 -22.92 9.93 -11.55
N THR A 25 -21.92 9.54 -10.76
CA THR A 25 -20.65 10.27 -10.67
C THR A 25 -19.53 9.71 -11.55
N THR A 26 -19.65 8.48 -12.08
CA THR A 26 -18.51 7.80 -12.74
C THR A 26 -18.72 7.67 -14.25
N PRO A 27 -17.79 8.14 -15.10
CA PRO A 27 -17.95 8.11 -16.56
C PRO A 27 -17.57 6.78 -17.23
N SER A 28 -16.74 5.93 -16.58
CA SER A 28 -16.22 4.69 -17.18
C SER A 28 -16.81 3.42 -16.53
N VAL A 29 -17.22 2.47 -17.38
CA VAL A 29 -17.73 1.15 -16.96
C VAL A 29 -16.68 0.37 -16.15
N GLY A 30 -15.40 0.48 -16.52
CA GLY A 30 -14.32 -0.23 -15.85
C GLY A 30 -13.99 0.30 -14.45
N GLU A 31 -14.05 1.62 -14.25
CA GLU A 31 -13.84 2.23 -12.93
C GLU A 31 -14.96 1.85 -11.95
N ARG A 32 -16.20 1.80 -12.45
CA ARG A 32 -17.36 1.35 -11.68
C ARG A 32 -17.22 -0.10 -11.22
N ASP A 33 -16.76 -1.00 -12.09
CA ASP A 33 -16.60 -2.42 -11.72
C ASP A 33 -15.51 -2.62 -10.66
N VAL A 34 -14.43 -1.83 -10.70
CA VAL A 34 -13.38 -1.87 -9.67
C VAL A 34 -13.91 -1.37 -8.32
N LEU A 35 -14.68 -0.27 -8.32
CA LEU A 35 -15.32 0.26 -7.10
C LEU A 35 -16.35 -0.72 -6.53
N MET A 36 -17.15 -1.34 -7.39
CA MET A 36 -18.14 -2.34 -6.99
C MET A 36 -17.49 -3.59 -6.41
N ARG A 37 -16.41 -4.08 -7.01
CA ARG A 37 -15.66 -5.22 -6.47
C ARG A 37 -15.11 -4.95 -5.07
N ARG A 38 -14.62 -3.73 -4.80
CA ARG A 38 -14.15 -3.33 -3.47
C ARG A 38 -15.28 -3.28 -2.44
N LEU A 39 -16.45 -2.78 -2.84
CA LEU A 39 -17.64 -2.77 -1.98
C LEU A 39 -18.14 -4.20 -1.70
N THR A 40 -18.25 -5.05 -2.73
CA THR A 40 -18.67 -6.44 -2.55
C THR A 40 -17.70 -7.20 -1.67
N GLN A 41 -16.39 -7.02 -1.83
CA GLN A 41 -15.38 -7.60 -0.93
C GLN A 41 -15.56 -7.12 0.52
N SER A 42 -15.81 -5.82 0.70
CA SER A 42 -16.08 -5.24 2.04
C SER A 42 -17.36 -5.81 2.66
N LEU A 43 -18.39 -6.04 1.83
CA LEU A 43 -19.67 -6.62 2.26
C LEU A 43 -19.60 -8.12 2.49
N THR A 44 -18.77 -8.88 1.77
CA THR A 44 -18.56 -10.31 2.06
C THR A 44 -17.81 -10.54 3.37
N LEU A 45 -16.90 -9.62 3.72
CA LEU A 45 -16.26 -9.59 5.04
C LEU A 45 -17.25 -9.20 6.15
N PHE A 46 -18.21 -8.33 5.83
CA PHE A 46 -19.30 -7.97 6.73
C PHE A 46 -20.28 -9.16 6.89
N SER A 47 -20.83 -9.71 5.80
CA SER A 47 -21.90 -10.72 5.85
C SER A 47 -21.49 -12.05 6.48
N SER A 48 -20.20 -12.37 6.45
CA SER A 48 -19.65 -13.56 7.12
C SER A 48 -19.45 -13.40 8.64
N GLY A 49 -19.81 -12.24 9.21
CA GLY A 49 -19.57 -11.95 10.63
C GLY A 49 -20.43 -10.86 11.27
N ILE A 50 -21.39 -10.24 10.57
CA ILE A 50 -22.27 -9.18 11.10
C ILE A 50 -22.99 -9.57 12.39
N LEU A 51 -23.31 -10.85 12.56
CA LEU A 51 -24.02 -11.35 13.75
C LEU A 51 -23.08 -11.91 14.83
N GLU A 52 -21.78 -12.02 14.56
CA GLU A 52 -20.80 -12.47 15.53
C GLU A 52 -20.15 -11.26 16.21
N TRP A 53 -20.64 -10.95 17.41
CA TRP A 53 -20.17 -9.83 18.24
C TRP A 53 -18.65 -9.83 18.48
N GLU A 54 -18.00 -11.00 18.46
CA GLU A 54 -16.53 -11.09 18.60
C GLU A 54 -15.78 -10.52 17.41
N LYS A 55 -16.24 -10.75 16.17
CA LYS A 55 -15.64 -10.17 14.96
C LYS A 55 -15.81 -8.66 14.90
N TRP A 56 -16.87 -8.12 15.50
CA TRP A 56 -17.05 -6.67 15.64
C TRP A 56 -16.03 -6.05 16.59
N LYS A 57 -15.69 -6.72 17.69
CA LYS A 57 -14.62 -6.26 18.59
C LYS A 57 -13.29 -6.22 17.86
N ASP A 58 -12.93 -7.28 17.14
CA ASP A 58 -11.70 -7.33 16.36
C ASP A 58 -11.68 -6.26 15.27
N TRP A 59 -12.78 -6.05 14.55
CA TRP A 59 -12.87 -5.02 13.50
C TRP A 59 -12.75 -3.59 14.05
N ILE A 60 -13.39 -3.30 15.19
CA ILE A 60 -13.28 -2.00 15.86
C ILE A 60 -11.85 -1.82 16.41
N LEU A 61 -11.31 -2.82 17.11
CA LEU A 61 -9.96 -2.76 17.70
C LEU A 61 -8.86 -2.70 16.65
N MET A 62 -9.00 -3.36 15.50
CA MET A 62 -8.05 -3.25 14.39
C MET A 62 -7.99 -1.82 13.82
N ARG A 63 -9.03 -1.01 14.04
CA ARG A 63 -9.10 0.39 13.64
C ARG A 63 -8.61 1.35 14.72
N PHE A 64 -8.48 0.86 15.96
CA PHE A 64 -8.01 1.57 17.14
C PHE A 64 -6.88 0.78 17.81
N ASP A 65 -5.85 0.41 17.05
CA ASP A 65 -4.60 0.04 17.72
C ASP A 65 -4.08 1.32 18.42
N ASP A 66 -4.17 1.35 19.75
CA ASP A 66 -3.78 2.46 20.61
C ASP A 66 -2.30 2.88 20.41
N ARG A 67 -1.52 2.07 19.69
CA ARG A 67 -0.11 2.31 19.35
C ARG A 67 0.12 2.96 17.99
N GLY A 68 -0.91 3.05 17.15
CA GLY A 68 -0.79 3.57 15.79
C GLY A 68 0.14 2.74 14.89
N GLU A 69 0.35 1.46 15.19
CA GLU A 69 1.23 0.62 14.38
C GLU A 69 0.51 0.27 13.07
N CYS A 70 1.08 0.69 11.95
CA CYS A 70 0.61 0.26 10.64
C CYS A 70 0.94 -1.22 10.43
N PRO A 71 -0.03 -2.09 10.12
CA PRO A 71 0.19 -3.51 9.78
C PRO A 71 1.24 -3.72 8.68
N ALA A 72 1.51 -2.66 7.91
CA ALA A 72 2.51 -2.64 6.86
C ALA A 72 3.93 -2.97 7.34
N LYS A 73 4.33 -2.65 8.59
CA LYS A 73 5.72 -2.90 9.04
C LYS A 73 6.02 -4.39 9.14
N GLU A 74 5.15 -5.16 9.78
CA GLU A 74 5.27 -6.60 9.91
C GLU A 74 5.15 -7.29 8.56
N VAL A 75 4.22 -6.82 7.72
CA VAL A 75 4.05 -7.35 6.36
C VAL A 75 5.27 -7.07 5.48
N LEU A 76 5.90 -5.90 5.61
CA LEU A 76 7.13 -5.55 4.88
C LEU A 76 8.30 -6.43 5.35
N GLN A 77 8.47 -6.59 6.67
CA GLN A 77 9.50 -7.46 7.25
C GLN A 77 9.29 -8.93 6.89
N PHE A 78 8.05 -9.40 6.82
CA PHE A 78 7.72 -10.76 6.40
C PHE A 78 8.01 -10.99 4.91
N LYS A 79 7.68 -10.02 4.06
CA LYS A 79 7.87 -10.12 2.60
C LYS A 79 9.33 -10.07 2.18
N ASP A 80 10.13 -9.20 2.79
CA ASP A 80 11.56 -9.11 2.54
C ASP A 80 12.33 -8.86 3.85
N PRO A 81 12.70 -9.92 4.59
CA PRO A 81 13.41 -9.78 5.86
C PRO A 81 14.80 -9.17 5.70
N ALA A 82 15.40 -9.28 4.50
CA ALA A 82 16.72 -8.74 4.23
C ALA A 82 16.68 -7.28 3.74
N GLY A 83 15.53 -6.81 3.27
CA GLY A 83 15.28 -5.41 2.92
C GLY A 83 16.22 -4.89 1.84
N HIS A 84 16.40 -5.66 0.78
CA HIS A 84 17.29 -5.31 -0.33
C HIS A 84 16.65 -4.23 -1.23
N PHE A 85 17.47 -3.58 -2.06
CA PHE A 85 17.03 -2.70 -3.16
C PHE A 85 16.12 -1.53 -2.73
N GLY A 86 16.34 -0.92 -1.56
CA GLY A 86 15.54 0.20 -1.09
C GLY A 86 14.26 -0.18 -0.36
N MET A 87 14.05 -1.47 -0.05
CA MET A 87 12.84 -2.00 0.62
C MET A 87 12.98 -2.10 2.14
N SER A 88 13.93 -1.38 2.75
CA SER A 88 14.10 -1.37 4.20
C SER A 88 12.86 -0.83 4.92
N ALA A 89 12.43 -1.52 5.98
CA ALA A 89 11.30 -1.12 6.82
C ALA A 89 11.57 0.11 7.72
N GLU A 90 12.79 0.65 7.70
CA GLU A 90 13.19 1.81 8.50
C GLU A 90 12.65 3.11 7.88
N VAL A 91 11.96 3.91 8.69
CA VAL A 91 11.46 5.23 8.28
C VAL A 91 12.60 6.22 8.19
N ARG A 92 12.73 6.90 7.05
CA ARG A 92 13.79 7.89 6.77
C ARG A 92 13.20 9.27 6.57
N SER A 93 12.82 9.89 7.68
CA SER A 93 12.27 11.25 7.74
C SER A 93 12.98 12.06 8.84
N PRO A 94 13.43 13.30 8.58
CA PRO A 94 13.34 14.02 7.32
C PRO A 94 14.31 13.48 6.25
N ARG A 95 14.02 13.76 4.99
CA ARG A 95 14.86 13.33 3.86
C ARG A 95 16.26 13.97 3.98
N PRO A 96 17.35 13.20 3.86
CA PRO A 96 18.69 13.77 3.91
C PRO A 96 19.02 14.53 2.61
N SER A 97 19.77 15.62 2.75
CA SER A 97 20.04 16.60 1.68
C SER A 97 20.97 16.07 0.57
N ASN A 98 21.76 15.02 0.86
CA ASN A 98 22.68 14.38 -0.07
C ASN A 98 21.97 13.53 -1.14
N VAL A 99 20.68 13.23 -0.99
CA VAL A 99 19.95 12.42 -1.99
C VAL A 99 19.50 13.31 -3.15
N LYS A 100 20.18 13.17 -4.29
CA LYS A 100 19.91 13.98 -5.49
C LYS A 100 18.56 13.73 -6.16
N TYR A 101 18.11 12.47 -6.22
CA TYR A 101 16.93 12.07 -6.99
C TYR A 101 15.76 11.61 -6.12
N ARG A 102 14.52 11.83 -6.59
CA ARG A 102 13.31 11.52 -5.82
C ARG A 102 12.72 10.16 -6.19
N VAL A 103 12.07 9.50 -5.24
CA VAL A 103 11.23 8.32 -5.51
C VAL A 103 10.09 8.75 -6.44
N GLY A 104 9.78 7.93 -7.44
CA GLY A 104 8.83 8.21 -8.51
C GLY A 104 9.42 8.97 -9.71
N GLN A 105 10.67 9.46 -9.61
CA GLN A 105 11.31 10.15 -10.73
C GLN A 105 11.70 9.17 -11.83
N VAL A 106 11.39 9.52 -13.08
CA VAL A 106 11.85 8.79 -14.27
C VAL A 106 13.28 9.25 -14.60
N ILE A 107 14.19 8.31 -14.74
CA ILE A 107 15.60 8.56 -15.09
C ILE A 107 16.01 7.73 -16.31
N ARG A 108 17.07 8.17 -16.99
CA ARG A 108 17.69 7.45 -18.09
C ARG A 108 19.12 7.09 -17.72
N HIS A 109 19.47 5.82 -17.86
CA HIS A 109 20.84 5.37 -17.60
C HIS A 109 21.80 5.98 -18.63
N LYS A 110 22.91 6.57 -18.17
CA LYS A 110 23.82 7.33 -19.05
C LYS A 110 24.54 6.47 -20.09
N LEU A 111 24.94 5.25 -19.71
CA LEU A 111 25.73 4.37 -20.58
C LEU A 111 24.88 3.42 -21.41
N TRP A 112 23.78 2.95 -20.82
CA TRP A 112 22.94 1.87 -21.39
C TRP A 112 21.58 2.34 -21.87
N ASN A 113 21.30 3.63 -21.71
CA ASN A 113 20.21 4.31 -22.38
C ASN A 113 18.78 3.84 -22.02
N TYR A 114 18.61 2.90 -21.11
CA TYR A 114 17.29 2.46 -20.65
C TYR A 114 16.65 3.52 -19.74
N ARG A 115 15.31 3.51 -19.73
CA ARG A 115 14.48 4.34 -18.86
C ARG A 115 14.04 3.51 -17.67
N ALA A 116 14.13 4.09 -16.48
CA ALA A 116 13.73 3.45 -15.24
C ALA A 116 13.04 4.46 -14.31
N VAL A 117 12.27 3.96 -13.35
CA VAL A 117 11.65 4.76 -12.30
C VAL A 117 12.32 4.43 -10.97
N ILE A 118 12.64 5.45 -10.18
CA ILE A 118 13.21 5.27 -8.86
C ILE A 118 12.11 4.80 -7.91
N VAL A 119 12.20 3.55 -7.43
CA VAL A 119 11.22 2.96 -6.50
C VAL A 119 11.63 3.12 -5.03
N GLY A 120 12.92 3.33 -4.75
CA GLY A 120 13.47 3.45 -3.41
C GLY A 120 14.95 3.87 -3.46
N TRP A 121 15.53 4.12 -2.30
CA TRP A 121 16.96 4.38 -2.15
C TRP A 121 17.44 3.88 -0.79
N ASP A 122 18.68 3.42 -0.73
CA ASP A 122 19.37 3.09 0.52
C ASP A 122 20.67 3.90 0.64
N PRO A 123 21.13 4.22 1.86
CA PRO A 123 22.41 4.92 2.08
C PRO A 123 23.63 4.09 1.67
N LYS A 124 23.53 2.77 1.82
CA LYS A 124 24.56 1.80 1.47
C LYS A 124 23.98 0.81 0.48
N LEU A 125 24.82 0.24 -0.38
CA LEU A 125 24.40 -0.81 -1.29
C LEU A 125 23.92 -2.03 -0.50
N LYS A 126 22.60 -2.19 -0.39
CA LYS A 126 21.94 -3.38 0.13
C LYS A 126 21.43 -4.20 -1.05
N ALA A 127 22.30 -5.02 -1.61
CA ALA A 127 21.97 -5.96 -2.66
C ALA A 127 22.63 -7.32 -2.36
N PRO A 128 22.00 -8.44 -2.77
CA PRO A 128 22.61 -9.76 -2.66
C PRO A 128 23.96 -9.81 -3.40
N ASP A 129 24.90 -10.62 -2.90
CA ASP A 129 26.26 -10.70 -3.43
C ASP A 129 26.28 -11.07 -4.93
N PHE A 130 25.46 -12.03 -5.35
CA PHE A 130 25.35 -12.43 -6.77
C PHE A 130 24.94 -11.25 -7.68
N TRP A 131 24.06 -10.37 -7.21
CA TRP A 131 23.59 -9.22 -7.98
C TRP A 131 24.68 -8.15 -8.04
N ARG A 132 25.39 -7.95 -6.93
CA ARG A 132 26.52 -7.02 -6.85
C ARG A 132 27.61 -7.42 -7.82
N ASP A 133 27.99 -8.69 -7.84
CA ASP A 133 29.09 -9.16 -8.69
C ASP A 133 28.72 -9.11 -10.19
N ALA A 134 27.46 -9.38 -10.53
CA ALA A 134 26.98 -9.30 -11.91
C ALA A 134 26.86 -7.85 -12.44
N ASN A 135 26.42 -6.90 -11.62
CA ASN A 135 26.13 -5.52 -12.06
C ASN A 135 27.27 -4.53 -11.76
N HIS A 136 28.07 -4.82 -10.74
CA HIS A 136 29.21 -4.03 -10.28
C HIS A 136 30.48 -4.90 -10.21
N PRO A 137 31.02 -5.34 -11.35
CA PRO A 137 32.32 -5.99 -11.39
C PRO A 137 33.41 -5.09 -10.78
N ALA A 138 34.46 -5.70 -10.22
CA ALA A 138 35.49 -5.03 -9.41
C ALA A 138 36.27 -3.92 -10.15
N ASP A 139 36.19 -3.88 -11.48
CA ASP A 139 36.74 -2.84 -12.34
C ASP A 139 35.95 -1.52 -12.24
N LYS A 140 34.64 -1.59 -11.92
CA LYS A 140 33.78 -0.43 -11.67
C LYS A 140 33.85 -0.06 -10.21
N LYS A 141 34.92 0.65 -9.82
CA LYS A 141 34.97 1.31 -8.51
C LYS A 141 33.71 2.16 -8.31
N VAL A 142 32.91 1.79 -7.32
CA VAL A 142 31.84 2.64 -6.79
C VAL A 142 32.53 3.93 -6.39
N ARG A 143 32.29 5.03 -7.12
CA ARG A 143 32.71 6.33 -6.63
C ARG A 143 31.83 6.61 -5.42
N ASP A 144 32.45 6.64 -4.25
CA ASP A 144 31.78 7.14 -3.05
C ASP A 144 31.26 8.54 -3.38
N LEU A 145 29.93 8.67 -3.34
CA LEU A 145 29.19 9.93 -3.53
C LEU A 145 28.86 10.51 -2.16
#